data_AF-A0A2N5KN25-F1
#
_entry.id   AF-A0A2N5KN25-F1
#
_cell.length_a   1.000
_cell.length_b   1.000
_cell.length_c   1.000
_cell.angle_alpha   90.00
_cell.angle_beta   90.00
_cell.angle_gamma   90.00
#
_symmetry.space_group_name_H-M   'P 1'
#
loop_
_entity.id
_entity.type
_entity.pdbx_description
1 polymer ?
#
loop_
_entity_poly.entity_id
_entity_poly.type
_entity_poly.pdbx_seq_one_letter_code
_entity_poly.pdbx_strand_id
1 'polypeptide(L)'
;VDGLSSGEGLINAVRDPEEDGDDEDDASPCAQPPRPEDKRLLVVASEFAQALKHMKKDSNILSPVLRQAWETSVLRTLTRQNPLRASAAHISVIAHITGQELLKHLTETEMANGLANRFIFLWVSRSKELPRGGKFYEEDLTPLVDRLQEALEFGKAAGEITWGRSAERAWDEVYGPLSDGKPGLFGAIVGRAEAQVLRLAALYAVMDLSKTIEGEHLMAALALWEYAEASARYIFGDATGDPVADRLYAALKEAGEEGMTRTEIRDLFGRNQGAEKVERALALLQSYGLVRSQSEKTGGRPSESWFVT
;
A
#
# COMPACT_ATOMS: atom_id res chain seq x y z
N VAL A 1 -16.03 -9.55 3.93
CA VAL A 1 -15.89 -10.46 2.77
C VAL A 1 -14.47 -10.98 2.75
N ASP A 2 -14.29 -12.28 2.53
CA ASP A 2 -12.97 -12.91 2.52
C ASP A 2 -12.41 -12.95 1.10
N GLY A 3 -11.24 -12.33 0.91
CA GLY A 3 -10.48 -12.37 -0.34
C GLY A 3 -10.78 -11.26 -1.35
N LEU A 4 -9.81 -11.06 -2.26
CA LEU A 4 -9.81 -10.08 -3.34
C LEU A 4 -9.44 -10.80 -4.64
N SER A 5 -10.42 -11.03 -5.52
CA SER A 5 -10.24 -11.84 -6.74
C SER A 5 -10.34 -11.04 -8.04
N SER A 6 -11.39 -10.22 -8.22
CA SER A 6 -11.57 -9.37 -9.39
C SER A 6 -12.22 -8.02 -9.05
N GLY A 7 -11.97 -7.01 -9.89
CA GLY A 7 -12.57 -5.69 -9.72
C GLY A 7 -14.08 -5.70 -9.94
N GLU A 8 -14.59 -6.53 -10.86
CA GLU A 8 -16.02 -6.71 -11.08
C GLU A 8 -16.72 -7.28 -9.85
N GLY A 9 -16.11 -8.28 -9.19
CA GLY A 9 -16.66 -8.84 -7.96
C GLY A 9 -16.74 -7.81 -6.84
N LEU A 10 -15.71 -6.94 -6.75
CA LEU A 10 -15.68 -5.85 -5.79
C LEU A 10 -16.79 -4.82 -6.05
N ILE A 11 -17.00 -4.41 -7.30
CA ILE A 11 -18.10 -3.49 -7.67
C ILE A 11 -19.46 -4.15 -7.42
N ASN A 12 -19.61 -5.42 -7.79
CA ASN A 12 -20.85 -6.15 -7.64
C ASN A 12 -21.32 -6.24 -6.18
N ALA A 13 -20.39 -6.34 -5.23
CA ALA A 13 -20.69 -6.39 -3.80
C ALA A 13 -21.32 -5.10 -3.25
N VAL A 14 -21.17 -3.96 -3.94
CA VAL A 14 -21.69 -2.64 -3.55
C VAL A 14 -22.50 -1.96 -4.67
N ARG A 15 -22.90 -2.73 -5.69
CA ARG A 15 -23.54 -2.21 -6.91
C ARG A 15 -24.84 -1.46 -6.65
N ASP A 16 -25.11 -0.50 -7.50
CA ASP A 16 -26.39 0.21 -7.56
C ASP A 16 -27.54 -0.76 -7.87
N PRO A 17 -28.77 -0.42 -7.46
CA PRO A 17 -29.93 -1.11 -7.99
C PRO A 17 -29.93 -0.98 -9.51
N GLU A 18 -30.25 -2.07 -10.22
CA GLU A 18 -30.59 -1.98 -11.64
C GLU A 18 -31.79 -1.04 -11.78
N GLU A 19 -31.74 -0.09 -12.72
CA GLU A 19 -32.91 0.71 -13.06
C GLU A 19 -33.94 -0.26 -13.66
N ASP A 20 -35.12 -0.39 -13.03
CA ASP A 20 -36.23 -1.18 -13.58
C ASP A 20 -36.60 -0.58 -14.95
N GLY A 21 -36.11 -1.19 -16.03
CA GLY A 21 -36.24 -0.67 -17.38
C GLY A 21 -36.18 -1.78 -18.43
N ASP A 22 -37.37 -2.26 -18.81
CA ASP A 22 -37.77 -2.75 -20.13
C ASP A 22 -37.01 -3.91 -20.78
N ASP A 23 -36.93 -5.07 -20.13
CA ASP A 23 -36.83 -6.35 -20.85
C ASP A 23 -37.75 -7.39 -20.20
N GLU A 24 -39.02 -7.38 -20.62
CA GLU A 24 -40.02 -8.42 -20.30
C GLU A 24 -39.70 -9.80 -20.95
N ASP A 25 -38.59 -9.96 -21.66
CA ASP A 25 -38.40 -11.10 -22.58
C ASP A 25 -37.20 -12.03 -22.31
N ASP A 26 -36.45 -11.91 -21.21
CA ASP A 26 -35.42 -12.92 -20.88
C ASP A 26 -35.61 -13.52 -19.48
N ALA A 27 -36.58 -14.42 -19.39
CA ALA A 27 -36.79 -15.31 -18.26
C ALA A 27 -35.63 -16.32 -18.16
N SER A 28 -34.51 -15.90 -17.56
CA SER A 28 -33.55 -16.82 -16.95
C SER A 28 -33.40 -16.49 -15.46
N PRO A 29 -33.87 -17.36 -14.54
CA PRO A 29 -33.77 -17.11 -13.10
C PRO A 29 -32.35 -17.48 -12.64
N CYS A 30 -31.34 -16.74 -13.09
CA CYS A 30 -30.09 -16.71 -12.35
C CYS A 30 -30.36 -15.87 -11.10
N ALA A 31 -30.62 -16.56 -9.98
CA ALA A 31 -30.80 -15.97 -8.66
C ALA A 31 -29.60 -15.08 -8.31
N GLN A 32 -29.70 -13.80 -8.68
CA GLN A 32 -28.72 -12.81 -8.26
C GLN A 32 -28.91 -12.56 -6.76
N PRO A 33 -27.83 -12.43 -5.99
CA PRO A 33 -27.93 -12.21 -4.55
C PRO A 33 -28.73 -10.93 -4.25
N PRO A 34 -29.45 -10.91 -3.11
CA PRO A 34 -30.26 -9.77 -2.71
C PRO A 34 -29.44 -8.48 -2.60
N ARG A 35 -30.12 -7.36 -2.85
CA ARG A 35 -29.57 -6.01 -2.93
C ARG A 35 -28.74 -5.63 -1.68
N PRO A 36 -27.52 -5.07 -1.83
CA PRO A 36 -26.81 -4.46 -0.71
C PRO A 36 -27.41 -3.09 -0.39
N GLU A 37 -28.13 -2.98 0.74
CA GLU A 37 -28.57 -1.67 1.27
C GLU A 37 -27.39 -0.87 1.84
N ASP A 38 -26.41 -1.57 2.43
CA ASP A 38 -25.16 -0.97 2.90
C ASP A 38 -24.12 -0.95 1.77
N LYS A 39 -23.64 0.26 1.45
CA LYS A 39 -22.60 0.50 0.44
C LYS A 39 -21.19 0.48 1.01
N ARG A 40 -21.06 0.17 2.31
CA ARG A 40 -19.77 -0.01 2.99
C ARG A 40 -19.35 -1.47 2.89
N LEU A 41 -18.13 -1.69 2.44
CA LEU A 41 -17.56 -3.01 2.29
C LEU A 41 -16.21 -3.10 2.99
N LEU A 42 -16.12 -3.97 4.00
CA LEU A 42 -14.86 -4.39 4.58
C LEU A 42 -14.41 -5.71 3.92
N VAL A 43 -13.25 -5.67 3.29
CA VAL A 43 -12.60 -6.82 2.68
C VAL A 43 -11.41 -7.24 3.52
N VAL A 44 -11.36 -8.50 3.92
CA VAL A 44 -10.23 -9.09 4.64
C VAL A 44 -9.56 -10.10 3.70
N ALA A 45 -8.36 -9.76 3.23
CA ALA A 45 -7.56 -10.60 2.37
C ALA A 45 -6.45 -11.28 3.19
N SER A 46 -6.78 -12.43 3.77
CA SER A 46 -5.82 -13.24 4.55
C SER A 46 -4.59 -13.70 3.74
N GLU A 47 -4.73 -13.78 2.42
CA GLU A 47 -3.64 -14.07 1.48
C GLU A 47 -3.59 -13.02 0.34
N PHE A 48 -3.03 -11.85 0.62
CA PHE A 48 -2.98 -10.77 -0.36
C PHE A 48 -2.09 -11.08 -1.58
N ALA A 49 -1.17 -12.04 -1.46
CA ALA A 49 -0.34 -12.51 -2.57
C ALA A 49 -1.18 -13.03 -3.76
N GLN A 50 -2.34 -13.64 -3.49
CA GLN A 50 -3.25 -14.10 -4.53
C GLN A 50 -3.90 -12.94 -5.28
N ALA A 51 -4.33 -11.90 -4.55
CA ALA A 51 -4.88 -10.68 -5.15
C ALA A 51 -3.85 -10.03 -6.09
N LEU A 52 -2.59 -9.89 -5.64
CA LEU A 52 -1.49 -9.37 -6.47
C LEU A 52 -1.23 -10.23 -7.71
N LYS A 53 -1.26 -11.56 -7.60
CA LYS A 53 -1.14 -12.46 -8.77
C LYS A 53 -2.31 -12.29 -9.75
N HIS A 54 -3.51 -12.09 -9.24
CA HIS A 54 -4.70 -11.89 -10.07
C HIS A 54 -4.66 -10.56 -10.81
N MET A 55 -4.12 -9.50 -10.20
CA MET A 55 -3.94 -8.18 -10.83
C MET A 55 -2.97 -8.22 -12.01
N LYS A 56 -2.01 -9.16 -12.04
CA LYS A 56 -1.07 -9.33 -13.17
C LYS A 56 -1.72 -9.85 -14.45
N LYS A 57 -2.95 -10.34 -14.38
CA LYS A 57 -3.67 -10.81 -15.58
C LYS A 57 -4.24 -9.58 -16.29
N ASP A 58 -3.93 -9.40 -17.57
CA ASP A 58 -4.39 -8.24 -18.36
C ASP A 58 -5.92 -8.07 -18.38
N SER A 59 -6.67 -9.15 -18.19
CA SER A 59 -8.14 -9.12 -18.12
C SER A 59 -8.71 -8.68 -16.77
N ASN A 60 -7.88 -8.51 -15.74
CA ASN A 60 -8.34 -8.17 -14.39
C ASN A 60 -8.18 -6.69 -14.10
N ILE A 61 -9.28 -6.05 -13.76
CA ILE A 61 -9.35 -4.62 -13.44
C ILE A 61 -9.26 -4.31 -11.94
N LEU A 62 -8.87 -5.27 -11.10
CA LEU A 62 -8.86 -5.09 -9.64
C LEU A 62 -7.96 -3.94 -9.19
N SER A 63 -6.75 -3.80 -9.74
CA SER A 63 -5.84 -2.69 -9.42
C SER A 63 -6.44 -1.31 -9.73
N PRO A 64 -6.95 -1.03 -10.96
CA PRO A 64 -7.63 0.23 -11.24
C PRO A 64 -8.87 0.46 -10.37
N VAL A 65 -9.68 -0.56 -10.08
CA VAL A 65 -10.88 -0.42 -9.23
C VAL A 65 -10.50 -0.07 -7.78
N LEU A 66 -9.48 -0.70 -7.19
CA LEU A 66 -9.02 -0.36 -5.84
C LEU A 66 -8.47 1.08 -5.77
N ARG A 67 -7.74 1.51 -6.80
CA ARG A 67 -7.27 2.90 -6.89
C ARG A 67 -8.42 3.89 -6.98
N GLN A 68 -9.44 3.57 -7.78
CA GLN A 68 -10.65 4.38 -7.91
C GLN A 68 -11.45 4.43 -6.60
N ALA A 69 -11.54 3.31 -5.87
CA ALA A 69 -12.24 3.24 -4.58
C ALA A 69 -11.58 4.08 -3.48
N TRP A 70 -10.27 4.29 -3.57
CA TRP A 70 -9.55 5.18 -2.66
C TRP A 70 -9.77 6.67 -2.99
N GLU A 71 -9.97 7.00 -4.26
CA GLU A 71 -10.12 8.38 -4.74
C GLU A 71 -11.56 8.88 -4.76
N THR A 72 -12.51 8.00 -5.08
CA THR A 72 -13.90 8.36 -5.37
C THR A 72 -14.85 7.34 -4.79
N SER A 73 -16.08 7.77 -4.53
CA SER A 73 -17.17 6.89 -4.08
C SER A 73 -17.96 6.26 -5.24
N VAL A 74 -17.53 6.46 -6.49
CA VAL A 74 -18.24 5.93 -7.67
C VAL A 74 -17.33 4.96 -8.40
N LEU A 75 -17.75 3.70 -8.46
CA LEU A 75 -17.05 2.64 -9.20
C LEU A 75 -17.89 2.26 -10.42
N ARG A 76 -17.23 2.10 -11.57
CA ARG A 76 -17.91 1.70 -12.79
C ARG A 76 -16.99 0.96 -13.75
N THR A 77 -17.56 0.04 -14.52
CA THR A 77 -16.90 -0.58 -15.67
C THR A 77 -17.64 -0.21 -16.94
N LEU A 78 -16.90 0.26 -17.96
CA LEU A 78 -17.46 0.63 -19.26
C LEU A 78 -17.61 -0.57 -20.20
N THR A 79 -16.93 -1.69 -19.91
CA THR A 79 -16.83 -2.84 -20.79
C THR A 79 -17.60 -4.03 -20.24
N ARG A 80 -18.90 -4.10 -20.57
CA ARG A 80 -19.69 -5.33 -20.79
C ARG A 80 -21.08 -4.95 -21.30
N GLN A 81 -21.78 -5.92 -21.90
CA GLN A 81 -23.22 -5.85 -22.25
C GLN A 81 -24.13 -5.50 -21.06
N ASN A 82 -23.61 -5.46 -19.83
CA ASN A 82 -24.32 -5.01 -18.64
C ASN A 82 -23.32 -4.25 -17.72
N PRO A 83 -23.30 -2.90 -17.76
CA PRO A 83 -22.30 -2.08 -17.04
C PRO A 83 -22.55 -2.13 -15.54
N LEU A 84 -21.57 -2.62 -14.77
CA LEU A 84 -21.63 -2.57 -13.31
C LEU A 84 -21.33 -1.14 -12.85
N ARG A 85 -22.23 -0.60 -12.02
CA ARG A 85 -22.08 0.70 -11.38
C ARG A 85 -22.31 0.56 -9.89
N ALA A 86 -21.49 1.21 -9.08
CA ALA A 86 -21.70 1.39 -7.66
C ALA A 86 -21.50 2.87 -7.33
N SER A 87 -22.57 3.55 -6.92
CA SER A 87 -22.57 4.90 -6.40
C SER A 87 -22.48 4.88 -4.87
N ALA A 88 -21.81 5.88 -4.31
CA ALA A 88 -21.59 6.02 -2.86
C ALA A 88 -20.93 4.80 -2.19
N ALA A 89 -20.08 4.06 -2.93
CA ALA A 89 -19.34 2.93 -2.39
C ALA A 89 -18.22 3.39 -1.45
N HIS A 90 -18.08 2.71 -0.30
CA HIS A 90 -16.99 2.93 0.63
C HIS A 90 -16.29 1.60 0.94
N ILE A 91 -15.04 1.45 0.49
CA ILE A 91 -14.32 0.18 0.55
C ILE A 91 -13.14 0.30 1.49
N SER A 92 -13.08 -0.57 2.49
CA SER A 92 -11.93 -0.76 3.38
C SER A 92 -11.31 -2.12 3.11
N VAL A 93 -9.98 -2.18 3.05
CA VAL A 93 -9.24 -3.42 2.81
C VAL A 93 -8.24 -3.64 3.93
N ILE A 94 -8.32 -4.80 4.56
CA ILE A 94 -7.29 -5.33 5.45
C ILE A 94 -6.62 -6.48 4.71
N ALA A 95 -5.31 -6.36 4.48
CA ALA A 95 -4.55 -7.31 3.68
C ALA A 95 -3.40 -7.91 4.51
N HIS A 96 -3.31 -9.24 4.52
CA HIS A 96 -2.25 -9.98 5.17
C HIS A 96 -1.35 -10.63 4.12
N ILE A 97 -0.04 -10.48 4.29
CA ILE A 97 0.98 -11.04 3.40
C ILE A 97 2.31 -11.16 4.12
N THR A 98 3.12 -12.13 3.71
CA THR A 98 4.51 -12.25 4.17
C THR A 98 5.42 -11.27 3.42
N GLY A 99 6.50 -10.80 4.05
CA GLY A 99 7.44 -9.88 3.39
C GLY A 99 8.03 -10.45 2.09
N GLN A 100 8.37 -11.75 2.07
CA GLN A 100 8.92 -12.41 0.89
C GLN A 100 7.93 -12.46 -0.28
N GLU A 101 6.65 -12.79 -0.01
CA GLU A 101 5.63 -12.81 -1.06
C GLU A 101 5.29 -11.41 -1.54
N LEU A 102 5.26 -10.42 -0.64
CA LEU A 102 5.02 -9.03 -0.97
C LEU A 102 6.06 -8.51 -1.96
N LEU A 103 7.35 -8.67 -1.65
CA LEU A 103 8.45 -8.27 -2.54
C LEU A 103 8.45 -9.03 -3.87
N LYS A 104 8.03 -10.30 -3.87
CA LYS A 104 7.96 -11.11 -5.08
C LYS A 104 6.79 -10.74 -5.99
N HIS A 105 5.66 -10.36 -5.41
CA HIS A 105 4.41 -10.20 -6.15
C HIS A 105 4.04 -8.75 -6.45
N LEU A 106 4.45 -7.80 -5.61
CA LEU A 106 4.30 -6.38 -5.87
C LEU A 106 5.35 -5.93 -6.90
N THR A 107 4.94 -5.80 -8.16
CA THR A 107 5.84 -5.43 -9.25
C THR A 107 6.00 -3.93 -9.38
N GLU A 108 7.09 -3.50 -10.03
CA GLU A 108 7.32 -2.11 -10.41
C GLU A 108 6.11 -1.48 -11.13
N THR A 109 5.41 -2.23 -11.98
CA THR A 109 4.19 -1.78 -12.67
C THR A 109 3.07 -1.39 -11.70
N GLU A 110 2.74 -2.22 -10.71
CA GLU A 110 1.68 -1.91 -9.74
C GLU A 110 2.07 -0.74 -8.82
N MET A 111 3.36 -0.60 -8.57
CA MET A 111 3.91 0.49 -7.79
C MET A 111 3.90 1.82 -8.55
N ALA A 112 4.33 1.83 -9.80
CA ALA A 112 4.27 3.00 -10.68
C ALA A 112 2.83 3.47 -10.91
N ASN A 113 1.89 2.53 -10.92
CA ASN A 113 0.45 2.81 -11.01
C ASN A 113 -0.15 3.39 -9.72
N GLY A 114 0.63 3.44 -8.63
CA GLY A 114 0.25 3.99 -7.33
C GLY A 114 -0.65 3.07 -6.49
N LEU A 115 -0.80 1.78 -6.83
CA LEU A 115 -1.63 0.90 -5.99
C LEU A 115 -1.08 0.85 -4.56
N ALA A 116 0.23 0.65 -4.43
CA ALA A 116 0.87 0.42 -3.14
C ALA A 116 0.77 1.63 -2.20
N ASN A 117 0.85 2.85 -2.75
CA ASN A 117 0.82 4.09 -1.95
C ASN A 117 -0.56 4.48 -1.40
N ARG A 118 -1.56 3.67 -1.70
CA ARG A 118 -2.91 3.76 -1.13
C ARG A 118 -3.09 2.79 0.05
N PHE A 119 -2.12 1.92 0.32
CA PHE A 119 -2.09 1.07 1.50
C PHE A 119 -1.16 1.64 2.58
N ILE A 120 -1.55 1.44 3.84
CA ILE A 120 -0.69 1.67 5.01
C ILE A 120 -0.02 0.33 5.33
N PHE A 121 1.31 0.25 5.19
CA PHE A 121 2.06 -0.96 5.49
C PHE A 121 2.46 -1.00 6.96
N LEU A 122 2.11 -2.08 7.64
CA LEU A 122 2.46 -2.31 9.04
C LEU A 122 3.24 -3.62 9.15
N TRP A 123 4.50 -3.55 9.59
CA TRP A 123 5.30 -4.74 9.85
C TRP A 123 4.97 -5.29 11.23
N VAL A 124 4.20 -6.38 11.28
CA VAL A 124 3.75 -6.97 12.54
C VAL A 124 4.51 -8.27 12.82
N SER A 125 5.01 -8.40 14.05
CA SER A 125 5.62 -9.63 14.56
C SER A 125 4.86 -10.16 15.76
N ARG A 126 4.92 -11.48 15.97
CA ARG A 126 4.36 -12.13 17.16
C ARG A 126 4.95 -11.48 18.43
N SER A 127 4.10 -10.88 19.26
CA SER A 127 4.52 -10.17 20.47
C SER A 127 4.86 -11.11 21.63
N LYS A 128 4.15 -12.25 21.74
CA LYS A 128 4.33 -13.24 22.81
C LYS A 128 4.18 -14.66 22.29
N GLU A 129 4.90 -15.60 22.89
CA GLU A 129 4.72 -17.03 22.68
C GLU A 129 3.85 -17.61 23.79
N LEU A 130 2.58 -17.87 23.47
CA LEU A 130 1.60 -18.38 24.42
C LEU A 130 1.15 -19.78 23.98
N PRO A 131 1.87 -20.85 24.33
CA PRO A 131 1.60 -22.21 23.84
C PRO A 131 0.25 -22.75 24.30
N ARG A 132 -0.33 -22.17 25.36
CA ARG A 132 -1.68 -22.50 25.87
C ARG A 132 -2.68 -21.36 25.63
N GLY A 133 -2.31 -20.36 24.82
CA GLY A 133 -3.10 -19.16 24.59
C GLY A 133 -3.17 -18.22 25.80
N GLY A 134 -4.15 -17.33 25.76
CA GLY A 134 -4.52 -16.44 26.86
C GLY A 134 -6.00 -16.61 27.22
N LYS A 135 -6.41 -16.02 28.34
CA LYS A 135 -7.78 -16.08 28.86
C LYS A 135 -8.61 -14.86 28.41
N PHE A 136 -8.46 -14.46 27.15
CA PHE A 136 -9.11 -13.27 26.60
C PHE A 136 -10.65 -13.32 26.72
N TYR A 137 -11.24 -14.51 26.67
CA TYR A 137 -12.67 -14.73 26.88
C TYR A 137 -13.14 -14.49 28.32
N GLU A 138 -12.22 -14.33 29.28
CA GLU A 138 -12.52 -13.99 30.69
C GLU A 138 -12.46 -12.47 30.93
N GLU A 139 -11.96 -11.69 29.97
CA GLU A 139 -11.84 -10.24 30.08
C GLU A 139 -13.16 -9.54 29.76
N ASP A 140 -13.50 -8.50 30.52
CA ASP A 140 -14.66 -7.66 30.22
C ASP A 140 -14.32 -6.64 29.13
N LEU A 141 -14.86 -6.87 27.94
CA LEU A 141 -14.68 -5.99 26.77
C LEU A 141 -15.75 -4.91 26.67
N THR A 142 -16.78 -4.95 27.52
CA THR A 142 -17.92 -4.00 27.48
C THR A 142 -17.44 -2.55 27.40
N PRO A 143 -16.48 -2.08 28.22
CA PRO A 143 -16.01 -0.69 28.15
C PRO A 143 -15.38 -0.30 26.80
N LEU A 144 -14.72 -1.25 26.12
CA LEU A 144 -14.13 -1.00 24.80
C LEU A 144 -15.19 -1.02 23.70
N VAL A 145 -16.13 -1.96 23.79
CA VAL A 145 -17.24 -2.09 22.86
C VAL A 145 -18.13 -0.84 22.92
N ASP A 146 -18.47 -0.37 24.12
CA ASP A 146 -19.30 0.82 24.31
C ASP A 146 -18.65 2.07 23.69
N ARG A 147 -17.36 2.31 23.95
CA ARG A 147 -16.60 3.41 23.34
C ARG A 147 -16.60 3.34 21.81
N LEU A 148 -16.44 2.14 21.25
CA LEU A 148 -16.47 1.96 19.79
C LEU A 148 -17.87 2.21 19.22
N GLN A 149 -18.92 1.78 19.92
CA GLN A 149 -20.30 2.03 19.51
C GLN A 149 -20.62 3.53 19.53
N GLU A 150 -20.21 4.25 20.57
CA GLU A 150 -20.36 5.71 20.65
C GLU A 150 -19.66 6.41 19.47
N ALA A 151 -18.42 6.04 19.17
CA ALA A 151 -17.68 6.58 18.03
C ALA A 151 -18.36 6.28 16.69
N LEU A 152 -18.93 5.08 16.52
CA LEU A 152 -19.67 4.71 15.32
C LEU A 152 -20.96 5.52 15.15
N GLU A 153 -21.74 5.69 16.22
CA GLU A 153 -22.97 6.50 16.18
C GLU A 153 -22.66 7.98 15.95
N PHE A 154 -21.63 8.51 16.61
CA PHE A 154 -21.16 9.86 16.34
C PHE A 154 -20.72 10.03 14.89
N GLY A 155 -19.89 9.12 14.37
CA GLY A 155 -19.38 9.19 13.00
C GLY A 155 -20.47 9.19 11.93
N LYS A 156 -21.60 8.48 12.16
CA LYS A 156 -22.77 8.50 11.26
C LYS A 156 -23.43 9.89 11.17
N ALA A 157 -23.33 10.70 12.23
CA ALA A 157 -23.98 12.02 12.34
C ALA A 157 -22.99 13.21 12.32
N ALA A 158 -21.68 12.94 12.31
CA ALA A 158 -20.65 13.97 12.44
C ALA A 158 -20.66 14.96 11.26
N GLY A 159 -20.90 14.44 10.04
CA GLY A 159 -20.81 15.21 8.81
C GLY A 159 -19.36 15.39 8.38
N GLU A 160 -19.03 16.56 7.82
CA GLU A 160 -17.65 16.91 7.48
C GLU A 160 -16.83 17.15 8.77
N ILE A 161 -15.65 16.51 8.83
CA ILE A 161 -14.66 16.76 9.87
C ILE A 161 -13.72 17.87 9.40
N THR A 162 -13.58 18.92 10.20
CA THR A 162 -12.82 20.13 9.83
C THR A 162 -11.58 20.31 10.71
N TRP A 163 -10.77 21.34 10.46
CA TRP A 163 -9.60 21.64 11.29
C TRP A 163 -9.99 22.35 12.59
N GLY A 164 -9.39 21.90 13.70
CA GLY A 164 -9.37 22.63 14.96
C GLY A 164 -8.18 23.57 15.03
N ARG A 165 -8.33 24.70 15.73
CA ARG A 165 -7.27 25.73 15.86
C ARG A 165 -5.97 25.19 16.45
N SER A 166 -6.03 24.12 17.24
CA SER A 166 -4.84 23.55 17.88
C SER A 166 -3.96 22.72 16.94
N ALA A 167 -4.50 22.27 15.79
CA ALA A 167 -3.76 21.43 14.84
C ALA A 167 -3.28 22.19 13.59
N GLU A 168 -3.92 23.30 13.21
CA GLU A 168 -3.63 24.03 11.96
C GLU A 168 -2.14 24.32 11.76
N ARG A 169 -1.49 24.95 12.74
CA ARG A 169 -0.06 25.29 12.64
C ARG A 169 0.82 24.05 12.55
N ALA A 170 0.52 23.02 13.33
CA ALA A 170 1.29 21.78 13.32
C ALA A 170 1.15 21.08 11.96
N TRP A 171 -0.04 21.11 11.36
CA TRP A 171 -0.28 20.58 10.02
C TRP A 171 0.53 21.33 8.96
N ASP A 172 0.53 22.66 8.99
CA ASP A 172 1.31 23.48 8.05
C ASP A 172 2.81 23.15 8.11
N GLU A 173 3.33 22.90 9.33
CA GLU A 173 4.74 22.55 9.55
C GLU A 173 5.10 21.16 9.01
N VAL A 174 4.21 20.16 9.10
CA VAL A 174 4.49 18.79 8.65
C VAL A 174 4.09 18.51 7.20
N TYR A 175 3.21 19.32 6.60
CA TYR A 175 2.65 19.07 5.26
C TYR A 175 3.74 18.98 4.18
N GLY A 176 4.68 19.94 4.16
CA GLY A 176 5.78 19.96 3.18
C GLY A 176 6.59 18.67 3.21
N PRO A 177 7.21 18.31 4.35
CA PRO A 177 7.96 17.06 4.50
C PRO A 177 7.16 15.78 4.13
N LEU A 178 5.86 15.74 4.40
CA LEU A 178 5.00 14.62 4.00
C LEU A 178 4.79 14.57 2.47
N SER A 179 4.64 15.73 1.84
CA SER A 179 4.32 15.87 0.41
C SER A 179 5.54 15.84 -0.52
N ASP A 180 6.75 16.11 -0.02
CA ASP A 180 7.97 16.27 -0.85
C ASP A 180 8.35 15.00 -1.62
N GLY A 181 7.84 13.84 -1.21
CA GLY A 181 8.18 12.55 -1.80
C GLY A 181 9.59 12.10 -1.45
N LYS A 182 9.90 10.83 -1.75
CA LYS A 182 11.20 10.21 -1.44
C LYS A 182 11.69 9.44 -2.68
N PRO A 183 13.00 9.18 -2.82
CA PRO A 183 13.51 8.43 -3.96
C PRO A 183 13.21 6.93 -3.85
N GLY A 184 13.25 6.27 -5.00
CA GLY A 184 13.21 4.83 -5.13
C GLY A 184 11.90 4.15 -4.73
N LEU A 185 11.99 2.83 -4.56
CA LEU A 185 10.83 1.96 -4.31
C LEU A 185 10.09 2.38 -3.04
N PHE A 186 10.85 2.61 -1.96
CA PHE A 186 10.34 3.14 -0.71
C PHE A 186 9.55 4.44 -0.91
N GLY A 187 10.08 5.39 -1.67
CA GLY A 187 9.39 6.63 -1.96
C GLY A 187 8.10 6.47 -2.75
N ALA A 188 8.08 5.55 -3.71
CA ALA A 188 6.86 5.20 -4.42
C ALA A 188 5.80 4.58 -3.50
N ILE A 189 6.19 3.83 -2.46
CA ILE A 189 5.29 3.25 -1.44
C ILE A 189 4.72 4.32 -0.51
N VAL A 190 5.55 5.22 -0.02
CA VAL A 190 5.13 6.20 1.01
C VAL A 190 4.59 7.49 0.41
N GLY A 191 4.50 7.58 -0.92
CA GLY A 191 3.82 8.67 -1.60
C GLY A 191 2.38 8.81 -1.09
N ARG A 192 1.84 10.03 -1.04
CA ARG A 192 0.53 10.35 -0.43
C ARG A 192 0.49 10.30 1.09
N ALA A 193 1.64 10.44 1.75
CA ALA A 193 1.75 10.50 3.20
C ALA A 193 0.77 11.54 3.81
N GLU A 194 0.69 12.72 3.21
CA GLU A 194 -0.20 13.80 3.61
C GLU A 194 -1.67 13.36 3.57
N ALA A 195 -2.07 12.66 2.52
CA ALA A 195 -3.44 12.20 2.36
C ALA A 195 -3.78 11.04 3.33
N GLN A 196 -2.80 10.21 3.69
CA GLN A 196 -2.97 9.15 4.68
C GLN A 196 -3.06 9.72 6.10
N VAL A 197 -2.15 10.61 6.46
CA VAL A 197 -2.13 11.28 7.78
C VAL A 197 -3.43 12.05 8.01
N LEU A 198 -3.92 12.79 7.02
CA LEU A 198 -5.19 13.52 7.14
C LEU A 198 -6.38 12.60 7.42
N ARG A 199 -6.48 11.48 6.70
CA ARG A 199 -7.54 10.48 6.91
C ARG A 199 -7.45 9.82 8.29
N LEU A 200 -6.23 9.50 8.73
CA LEU A 200 -5.99 8.96 10.07
C LEU A 200 -6.37 9.99 11.16
N ALA A 201 -6.00 11.25 10.99
CA ALA A 201 -6.31 12.32 11.95
C ALA A 201 -7.82 12.55 12.06
N ALA A 202 -8.54 12.54 10.93
CA ALA A 202 -10.00 12.58 10.92
C ALA A 202 -10.62 11.36 11.63
N LEU A 203 -10.05 10.16 11.43
CA LEU A 203 -10.50 8.95 12.11
C LEU A 203 -10.29 9.03 13.63
N TYR A 204 -9.11 9.51 14.08
CA TYR A 204 -8.85 9.75 15.50
C TYR A 204 -9.83 10.77 16.09
N ALA A 205 -10.13 11.86 15.37
CA ALA A 205 -11.13 12.83 15.80
C ALA A 205 -12.52 12.20 15.98
N VAL A 206 -12.96 11.36 15.05
CA VAL A 206 -14.24 10.63 15.17
C VAL A 206 -14.23 9.65 16.35
N MET A 207 -13.11 8.96 16.59
CA MET A 207 -12.97 8.06 17.74
C MET A 207 -13.04 8.80 19.08
N ASP A 208 -12.63 10.07 19.12
CA ASP A 208 -12.75 10.96 20.29
C ASP A 208 -14.02 11.82 20.27
N LEU A 209 -15.01 11.48 19.42
CA LEU A 209 -16.31 12.15 19.31
C LEU A 209 -16.21 13.66 18.97
N SER A 210 -15.17 14.04 18.21
CA SER A 210 -14.90 15.40 17.78
C SER A 210 -15.25 15.63 16.30
N LYS A 211 -15.82 16.81 16.01
CA LYS A 211 -16.05 17.29 14.63
C LYS A 211 -14.84 18.05 14.06
N THR A 212 -13.81 18.25 14.88
CA THR A 212 -12.59 18.97 14.52
C THR A 212 -11.35 18.13 14.79
N ILE A 213 -10.37 18.20 13.88
CA ILE A 213 -9.04 17.64 14.08
C ILE A 213 -8.28 18.59 15.00
N GLU A 214 -8.13 18.21 16.26
CA GLU A 214 -7.29 18.88 17.25
C GLU A 214 -5.87 18.30 17.24
N GLY A 215 -4.94 18.97 17.90
CA GLY A 215 -3.52 18.63 17.88
C GLY A 215 -3.26 17.19 18.31
N GLU A 216 -3.99 16.66 19.29
CA GLU A 216 -3.84 15.27 19.75
C GLU A 216 -4.21 14.24 18.68
N HIS A 217 -5.25 14.49 17.89
CA HIS A 217 -5.66 13.61 16.79
C HIS A 217 -4.59 13.61 15.67
N LEU A 218 -4.03 14.79 15.36
CA LEU A 218 -2.95 14.90 14.38
C LEU A 218 -1.68 14.20 14.87
N MET A 219 -1.29 14.38 16.13
CA MET A 219 -0.10 13.72 16.69
C MET A 219 -0.27 12.20 16.73
N ALA A 220 -1.47 11.69 17.05
CA ALA A 220 -1.75 10.25 16.99
C ALA A 220 -1.65 9.70 15.56
N ALA A 221 -2.15 10.45 14.57
CA ALA A 221 -2.04 10.11 13.15
C ALA A 221 -0.59 10.07 12.67
N LEU A 222 0.20 11.08 13.02
CA LEU A 222 1.62 11.16 12.70
C LEU A 222 2.40 10.00 13.33
N ALA A 223 2.14 9.67 14.60
CA ALA A 223 2.81 8.56 15.27
C ALA A 223 2.55 7.21 14.58
N LEU A 224 1.29 6.94 14.16
CA LEU A 224 0.97 5.73 13.40
C LEU A 224 1.65 5.76 12.01
N TRP A 225 1.65 6.91 11.35
CA TRP A 225 2.28 7.06 10.05
C TRP A 225 3.81 6.88 10.11
N GLU A 226 4.48 7.43 11.12
CA GLU A 226 5.92 7.23 11.36
C GLU A 226 6.26 5.74 11.46
N TYR A 227 5.44 4.97 12.17
CA TYR A 227 5.61 3.51 12.25
C TYR A 227 5.34 2.81 10.92
N ALA A 228 4.33 3.26 10.17
CA ALA A 228 4.03 2.72 8.84
C ALA A 228 5.14 3.02 7.83
N GLU A 229 5.72 4.22 7.89
CA GLU A 229 6.86 4.61 7.10
C GLU A 229 8.10 3.77 7.47
N ALA A 230 8.39 3.61 8.76
CA ALA A 230 9.49 2.75 9.22
C ALA A 230 9.30 1.30 8.76
N SER A 231 8.06 0.80 8.80
CA SER A 231 7.70 -0.53 8.27
C SER A 231 7.94 -0.62 6.77
N ALA A 232 7.48 0.36 6.00
CA ALA A 232 7.74 0.41 4.56
C ALA A 232 9.24 0.50 4.25
N ARG A 233 10.01 1.26 5.04
CA ARG A 233 11.47 1.32 4.89
C ARG A 233 12.13 -0.01 5.21
N TYR A 234 11.67 -0.72 6.23
CA TYR A 234 12.20 -2.04 6.57
C TYR A 234 11.90 -3.07 5.47
N ILE A 235 10.71 -3.02 4.88
CA ILE A 235 10.27 -3.96 3.83
C ILE A 235 10.93 -3.62 2.48
N PHE A 236 10.96 -2.35 2.10
CA PHE A 236 11.27 -1.89 0.74
C PHE A 236 12.51 -1.01 0.63
N GLY A 237 13.12 -0.57 1.72
CA GLY A 237 14.16 0.47 1.73
C GLY A 237 15.45 0.10 1.00
N ASP A 238 15.78 -1.19 0.95
CA ASP A 238 16.90 -1.72 0.18
C ASP A 238 16.49 -2.25 -1.20
N ALA A 239 15.19 -2.38 -1.45
CA ALA A 239 14.67 -2.92 -2.70
C ALA A 239 14.52 -1.80 -3.72
N THR A 240 15.02 -2.05 -4.93
CA THR A 240 14.88 -1.17 -6.09
C THR A 240 13.70 -1.58 -6.96
N GLY A 241 13.23 -2.82 -6.82
CA GLY A 241 12.23 -3.44 -7.70
C GLY A 241 12.84 -4.13 -8.93
N ASP A 242 14.14 -3.94 -9.20
CA ASP A 242 14.91 -4.69 -10.21
C ASP A 242 15.72 -5.81 -9.52
N PRO A 243 15.40 -7.09 -9.79
CA PRO A 243 16.12 -8.23 -9.18
C PRO A 243 17.63 -8.25 -9.43
N VAL A 244 18.11 -7.64 -10.52
CA VAL A 244 19.53 -7.51 -10.82
C VAL A 244 20.17 -6.46 -9.93
N ALA A 245 19.54 -5.30 -9.78
CA ALA A 245 20.02 -4.23 -8.90
C ALA A 245 19.97 -4.66 -7.42
N ASP A 246 18.91 -5.33 -6.99
CA ASP A 246 18.78 -5.82 -5.60
C ASP A 246 19.86 -6.85 -5.27
N ARG A 247 20.13 -7.79 -6.20
CA ARG A 247 21.19 -8.78 -6.03
C ARG A 247 22.58 -8.14 -6.04
N LEU A 248 22.79 -7.14 -6.89
CA LEU A 248 24.05 -6.40 -6.95
C LEU A 248 24.29 -5.61 -5.66
N TYR A 249 23.26 -4.94 -5.15
CA TYR A 249 23.34 -4.17 -3.91
C TYR A 249 23.61 -5.06 -2.70
N ALA A 250 22.96 -6.23 -2.62
CA ALA A 250 23.26 -7.22 -1.59
C ALA A 250 24.73 -7.68 -1.63
N ALA A 251 25.26 -7.98 -2.82
CA ALA A 251 26.67 -8.37 -2.98
C ALA A 251 27.63 -7.23 -2.61
N LEU A 252 27.31 -5.99 -2.96
CA LEU A 252 28.09 -4.82 -2.58
C LEU A 252 28.06 -4.56 -1.06
N LYS A 253 26.92 -4.82 -0.38
CA LYS A 253 26.84 -4.77 1.09
C LYS A 253 27.73 -5.82 1.75
N GLU A 254 27.77 -7.03 1.19
CA GLU A 254 28.67 -8.09 1.66
C GLU A 254 30.14 -7.75 1.45
N ALA A 255 30.49 -7.10 0.34
CA ALA A 255 31.85 -6.65 0.05
C ALA A 255 32.31 -5.48 0.95
N GLY A 256 31.38 -4.69 1.49
CA GLY A 256 31.69 -3.62 2.45
C GLY A 256 32.65 -2.57 1.88
N GLU A 257 33.71 -2.25 2.63
CA GLU A 257 34.71 -1.24 2.24
C GLU A 257 35.61 -1.68 1.07
N GLU A 258 35.69 -2.98 0.75
CA GLU A 258 36.47 -3.45 -0.40
C GLU A 258 35.78 -3.09 -1.73
N GLY A 259 34.45 -2.98 -1.70
CA GLY A 259 33.63 -2.76 -2.88
C GLY A 259 33.73 -3.89 -3.90
N MET A 260 33.24 -3.65 -5.11
CA MET A 260 33.36 -4.61 -6.22
C MET A 260 33.77 -3.91 -7.51
N THR A 261 34.73 -4.50 -8.22
CA THR A 261 35.12 -4.10 -9.57
C THR A 261 34.07 -4.51 -10.60
N ARG A 262 34.07 -3.86 -11.78
CA ARG A 262 33.24 -4.30 -12.94
C ARG A 262 33.41 -5.80 -13.28
N THR A 263 34.59 -6.37 -13.04
CA THR A 263 34.86 -7.80 -13.30
C THR A 263 34.14 -8.70 -12.30
N GLU A 264 34.23 -8.38 -11.00
CA GLU A 264 33.55 -9.13 -9.95
C GLU A 264 32.03 -9.03 -10.08
N ILE A 265 31.52 -7.85 -10.43
CA ILE A 265 30.09 -7.65 -10.71
C ILE A 265 29.64 -8.52 -11.90
N ARG A 266 30.45 -8.61 -12.96
CA ARG A 266 30.13 -9.48 -14.10
C ARG A 266 30.10 -10.95 -13.70
N ASP A 267 31.05 -11.37 -12.88
CA ASP A 267 31.20 -12.75 -12.45
C ASP A 267 30.15 -13.16 -11.38
N LEU A 268 29.63 -12.21 -10.58
CA LEU A 268 28.47 -12.38 -9.67
C LEU A 268 27.25 -12.99 -10.37
N PHE A 269 27.02 -12.60 -11.62
CA PHE A 269 25.90 -13.08 -12.43
C PHE A 269 26.25 -14.29 -13.31
N GLY A 270 27.41 -14.92 -13.08
CA GLY A 270 27.88 -16.06 -13.87
C GLY A 270 28.03 -15.73 -15.36
N ARG A 271 28.25 -14.46 -15.71
CA ARG A 271 28.34 -13.95 -17.10
C ARG A 271 27.07 -14.11 -17.93
N ASN A 272 25.92 -14.31 -17.29
CA ASN A 272 24.63 -14.54 -17.95
C ASN A 272 23.78 -13.27 -18.12
N GLN A 273 24.16 -12.17 -17.46
CA GLN A 273 23.46 -10.88 -17.62
C GLN A 273 24.21 -9.99 -18.60
N GLY A 274 23.47 -9.37 -19.52
CA GLY A 274 24.02 -8.44 -20.50
C GLY A 274 24.59 -7.18 -19.84
N ALA A 275 25.68 -6.64 -20.40
CA ALA A 275 26.37 -5.46 -19.87
C ALA A 275 25.43 -4.26 -19.66
N GLU A 276 24.53 -4.00 -20.62
CA GLU A 276 23.52 -2.92 -20.51
C GLU A 276 22.57 -3.10 -19.34
N LYS A 277 22.25 -4.34 -18.94
CA LYS A 277 21.34 -4.60 -17.82
C LYS A 277 22.04 -4.33 -16.48
N VAL A 278 23.31 -4.75 -16.37
CA VAL A 278 24.14 -4.45 -15.19
C VAL A 278 24.40 -2.94 -15.09
N GLU A 279 24.66 -2.27 -16.20
CA GLU A 279 24.87 -0.81 -16.23
C GLU A 279 23.62 -0.04 -15.84
N ARG A 280 22.43 -0.45 -16.32
CA ARG A 280 21.15 0.08 -15.84
C ARG A 280 20.95 -0.15 -14.35
N ALA A 281 21.27 -1.34 -13.85
CA ALA A 281 21.16 -1.64 -12.42
C ALA A 281 22.09 -0.76 -11.56
N LEU A 282 23.35 -0.56 -11.99
CA LEU A 282 24.29 0.35 -11.33
C LEU A 282 23.83 1.81 -11.36
N ALA A 283 23.39 2.29 -12.52
CA ALA A 283 22.85 3.65 -12.66
C ALA A 283 21.61 3.86 -11.77
N LEU A 284 20.74 2.86 -11.67
CA LEU A 284 19.56 2.88 -10.79
C LEU A 284 19.97 3.00 -9.32
N LEU A 285 20.86 2.13 -8.85
CA LEU A 285 21.37 2.16 -7.46
C LEU A 285 22.05 3.50 -7.14
N GLN A 286 22.82 4.05 -8.09
CA GLN A 286 23.49 5.33 -7.93
C GLN A 286 22.47 6.49 -7.88
N SER A 287 21.43 6.45 -8.70
CA SER A 287 20.36 7.46 -8.71
C SER A 287 19.57 7.49 -7.39
N TYR A 288 19.50 6.36 -6.69
CA TYR A 288 18.89 6.25 -5.36
C TYR A 288 19.88 6.58 -4.23
N GLY A 289 21.13 6.92 -4.55
CA GLY A 289 22.17 7.22 -3.56
C GLY A 289 22.68 6.01 -2.79
N LEU A 290 22.32 4.78 -3.19
CA LEU A 290 22.67 3.54 -2.48
C LEU A 290 24.11 3.09 -2.73
N VAL A 291 24.68 3.48 -3.87
CA VAL A 291 26.06 3.13 -4.24
C VAL A 291 26.78 4.32 -4.84
N ARG A 292 28.11 4.31 -4.74
CA ARG A 292 29.02 5.25 -5.37
C ARG A 292 30.08 4.52 -6.19
N SER A 293 30.53 5.11 -7.29
CA SER A 293 31.66 4.61 -8.07
C SER A 293 32.93 5.39 -7.80
N GLN A 294 34.06 4.70 -7.86
CA GLN A 294 35.40 5.27 -7.81
C GLN A 294 36.20 4.72 -8.98
N SER A 295 36.91 5.60 -9.67
CA SER A 295 37.77 5.20 -10.79
C SER A 295 39.23 5.38 -10.40
N GLU A 296 39.99 4.30 -10.46
CA GLU A 296 41.43 4.29 -10.19
C GLU A 296 42.22 4.21 -11.50
N LYS A 297 43.25 5.07 -11.60
CA LYS A 297 44.17 5.06 -12.73
C LYS A 297 45.10 3.86 -12.60
N THR A 298 44.96 2.92 -13.53
CA THR A 298 45.93 1.83 -13.72
C THR A 298 46.91 2.21 -14.83
N GLY A 299 47.96 1.41 -15.05
CA GLY A 299 48.85 1.56 -16.22
C GLY A 299 48.16 1.38 -17.59
N GLY A 300 46.86 1.07 -17.61
CA GLY A 300 46.02 0.89 -18.79
C GLY A 300 44.63 1.54 -18.63
N ARG A 301 43.55 0.82 -19.03
CA ARG A 301 42.18 1.33 -18.87
C ARG A 301 41.86 1.53 -17.37
N PRO A 302 41.29 2.68 -16.96
CA PRO A 302 40.93 2.92 -15.57
C PRO A 302 40.05 1.80 -15.03
N SER A 303 40.36 1.32 -13.82
CA SER A 303 39.53 0.35 -13.12
C SER A 303 38.40 1.11 -12.42
N GLU A 304 37.18 0.63 -12.58
CA GLU A 304 35.99 1.18 -11.91
C GLU A 304 35.55 0.19 -10.82
N SER A 305 35.53 0.69 -9.59
CA SER A 305 35.05 -0.02 -8.41
C SER A 305 33.82 0.67 -7.85
N TRP A 306 32.88 -0.12 -7.35
CA TRP A 306 31.61 0.33 -6.80
C TRP A 306 31.53 -0.02 -5.32
N PHE A 307 30.96 0.89 -4.52
CA PHE A 307 30.87 0.78 -3.07
C PHE A 307 29.46 1.17 -2.62
N VAL A 308 29.01 0.62 -1.49
CA VAL A 308 27.80 1.10 -0.80
C VAL A 308 28.09 2.49 -0.20
N THR A 309 27.07 3.36 -0.18
CA THR A 309 27.14 4.71 0.43
C THR A 309 26.81 4.67 1.92
#